data_AF-X1DF86-F1
#
_entry.id   AF-X1DF86-F1
#
_cell.length_a   1.000
_cell.length_b   1.000
_cell.length_c   1.000
_cell.angle_alpha   90.00
_cell.angle_beta   90.00
_cell.angle_gamma   90.00
#
_symmetry.space_group_name_H-M   'P 1'
#
loop_
_entity.id
_entity.type
_entity.pdbx_description
1 polymer ?
#
loop_
_entity_poly.entity_id
_entity_poly.type
_entity_poly.pdbx_seq_one_letter_code
_entity_poly.pdbx_strand_id
1 'polypeptide(L)' 'MENLKILLIGQPNVGKSSLLNALVGPRVTVSNYPGTTVEVTKAKKKINNTAIEFVDTPGIYSISDRSEVAKTEKANFMPP' A
#
# COMPACT_ATOMS: atom_id res chain seq x y z
N MET A 1 -14.00 9.56 16.17
CA MET A 1 -14.04 8.46 15.18
C MET A 1 -12.65 7.88 15.11
N GLU A 2 -12.51 6.57 15.31
CA GLU A 2 -11.22 5.90 15.18
C GLU A 2 -10.85 5.80 13.70
N ASN A 3 -9.57 6.04 13.41
CA ASN A 3 -9.02 5.99 12.06
C ASN A 3 -7.85 5.02 12.06
N LEU A 4 -7.96 3.97 11.25
CA LEU A 4 -6.97 2.90 11.15
C LEU A 4 -6.36 2.91 9.75
N LYS A 5 -5.04 2.75 9.69
CA LYS A 5 -4.31 2.65 8.43
C LYS A 5 -3.67 1.28 8.31
N ILE A 6 -3.94 0.58 7.21
CA ILE A 6 -3.45 -0.77 6.94
C ILE A 6 -2.59 -0.72 5.67
N LEU A 7 -1.33 -1.13 5.79
CA LEU A 7 -0.41 -1.25 4.65
C LEU A 7 -0.28 -2.72 4.24
N LEU A 8 -0.39 -2.99 2.94
CA LEU A 8 -0.17 -4.31 2.36
C LEU A 8 1.26 -4.41 1.85
N ILE A 9 2.10 -5.14 2.58
CA ILE A 9 3.52 -5.33 2.24
C ILE A 9 3.77 -6.81 1.98
N GLY A 10 4.53 -7.12 0.95
CA GLY A 10 4.92 -8.50 0.61
C GLY A 10 5.60 -8.56 -0.74
N GLN A 11 6.02 -9.75 -1.16
CA GLN A 11 6.68 -9.94 -2.45
C GLN A 11 5.80 -9.52 -3.63
N PRO A 12 6.39 -9.22 -4.80
CA PRO A 12 5.62 -9.05 -6.03
C PRO A 12 4.77 -10.28 -6.32
N ASN A 13 3.59 -10.06 -6.90
CA ASN A 13 2.66 -11.11 -7.35
C ASN A 13 2.07 -12.05 -6.27
N VAL A 14 2.25 -11.79 -4.97
CA VAL A 14 1.62 -12.58 -3.88
C VAL A 14 0.11 -12.31 -3.68
N GLY A 15 -0.51 -11.50 -4.54
CA GLY A 15 -1.96 -11.23 -4.49
C GLY A 15 -2.39 -10.09 -3.56
N LYS A 16 -1.49 -9.17 -3.18
CA LYS A 16 -1.80 -8.00 -2.33
C LYS A 16 -2.97 -7.16 -2.85
N SER A 17 -2.91 -6.78 -4.13
CA SER A 17 -3.96 -5.99 -4.79
C SER A 17 -5.27 -6.77 -4.90
N SER A 18 -5.21 -8.08 -5.12
CA SER A 18 -6.39 -8.96 -5.13
C SER A 18 -7.05 -9.03 -3.75
N LEU A 19 -6.25 -9.13 -2.68
CA LEU A 19 -6.74 -9.09 -1.30
C LEU A 19 -7.37 -7.74 -0.98
N LEU A 20 -6.75 -6.64 -1.39
CA LEU A 20 -7.32 -5.30 -1.23
C LEU A 20 -8.70 -5.19 -1.89
N ASN A 21 -8.80 -5.62 -3.15
CA ASN A 21 -10.04 -5.62 -3.91
C ASN A 21 -11.12 -6.47 -3.23
N ALA A 22 -10.77 -7.64 -2.69
CA ALA A 22 -11.70 -8.49 -1.97
C ALA A 22 -12.19 -7.84 -0.65
N LEU A 23 -11.31 -7.13 0.06
CA LEU A 23 -11.65 -6.49 1.33
C LEU A 23 -12.51 -5.23 1.15
N VAL A 24 -12.23 -4.42 0.13
CA VAL A 24 -12.84 -3.09 -0.04
C VAL A 24 -13.91 -3.05 -1.13
N GLY A 25 -13.95 -4.04 -2.02
CA GLY A 25 -14.84 -4.07 -3.18
C GLY A 25 -14.39 -3.09 -4.27
N PRO A 26 -15.28 -2.65 -5.17
CA PRO A 26 -14.92 -1.86 -6.35
C PRO A 26 -14.48 -0.40 -6.06
N ARG A 27 -14.39 0.01 -4.78
CA ARG A 27 -14.11 1.40 -4.38
C ARG A 27 -12.62 1.64 -4.13
N VAL A 28 -11.82 1.34 -5.15
CA VAL A 28 -10.37 1.48 -5.10
C VAL A 28 -9.95 2.69 -5.92
N THR A 29 -9.13 3.56 -5.33
CA THR A 29 -8.59 4.75 -5.99
C THR A 29 -7.10 4.56 -6.20
N VAL A 30 -6.66 4.61 -7.46
CA VAL A 30 -5.24 4.62 -7.81
C VAL A 30 -4.72 6.05 -7.71
N SER A 31 -3.58 6.24 -7.04
CA SER A 31 -2.94 7.55 -6.92
C SER A 31 -1.43 7.40 -7.11
N ASN A 32 -0.80 8.38 -7.75
CA ASN A 32 0.65 8.43 -7.84
C ASN A 32 1.21 9.13 -6.61
N TYR A 33 2.36 8.66 -6.13
CA TYR A 33 3.06 9.38 -5.08
C TYR A 33 3.69 10.66 -5.65
N PRO A 34 3.49 11.85 -5.05
CA PRO A 34 3.97 13.12 -5.59
C PRO A 34 5.48 13.07 -5.89
N GLY A 35 5.86 13.39 -7.13
CA GLY A 35 7.26 13.41 -7.56
C GLY A 35 7.85 12.05 -7.96
N THR A 36 7.03 10.99 -8.06
CA THR A 36 7.48 9.66 -8.53
C THR A 36 6.50 9.06 -9.55
N THR A 37 6.95 8.11 -10.35
CA THR A 37 6.11 7.31 -11.27
C THR A 37 5.52 6.08 -10.59
N VAL A 38 5.62 6.00 -9.27
CA VAL A 38 5.21 4.84 -8.50
C VAL A 38 3.72 4.97 -8.17
N GLU A 39 2.94 4.03 -8.69
CA GLU A 39 1.51 3.92 -8.42
C GLU A 39 1.27 3.27 -7.06
N VAL A 40 0.48 3.93 -6.21
CA VAL A 40 0.03 3.40 -4.92
C VAL A 40 -1.49 3.36 -4.94
N THR A 41 -2.02 2.18 -4.67
CA THR A 41 -3.46 1.95 -4.66
C THR A 41 -4.00 2.18 -3.25
N LYS A 42 -5.00 3.05 -3.11
CA LYS A 42 -5.62 3.39 -1.83
C LYS A 42 -7.09 3.06 -1.85
N ALA A 43 -7.59 2.57 -0.73
CA ALA A 43 -9.01 2.26 -0.60
C ALA A 43 -9.51 2.60 0.80
N LYS A 44 -10.73 3.10 0.91
CA LYS A 44 -11.32 3.50 2.19
C LYS A 44 -12.58 2.72 2.46
N LYS A 45 -12.70 2.17 3.67
CA LYS A 45 -13.88 1.42 4.13
C LYS A 45 -14.23 1.81 5.55
N LYS A 46 -15.52 1.92 5.85
CA LYS A 46 -16.01 2.11 7.22
C LYS A 46 -16.52 0.75 7.75
N ILE A 47 -16.00 0.31 8.89
CA ILE A 47 -16.44 -0.91 9.59
C ILE A 47 -16.69 -0.55 11.04
N ASN A 48 -17.88 -0.87 11.58
CA ASN A 48 -18.23 -0.66 13.00
C ASN A 48 -17.80 0.71 13.58
N ASN A 49 -18.04 1.77 12.80
CA ASN A 49 -17.70 3.15 13.14
C ASN A 49 -16.20 3.55 13.09
N THR A 50 -15.33 2.63 12.67
CA THR A 50 -13.91 2.87 12.37
C THR A 50 -13.74 3.16 10.88
N ALA A 51 -13.08 4.27 10.56
CA ALA A 51 -12.62 4.54 9.20
C ALA A 51 -11.31 3.79 8.98
N ILE A 52 -11.24 2.97 7.93
CA ILE A 52 -10.05 2.21 7.58
C ILE A 52 -9.56 2.68 6.22
N GLU A 53 -8.30 3.13 6.17
CA GLU A 53 -7.56 3.41 4.94
C GLU A 53 -6.59 2.26 4.67
N PHE A 54 -6.79 1.60 3.54
CA PHE A 54 -5.89 0.59 3.02
C PHE A 54 -4.95 1.21 1.99
N VAL A 55 -3.69 0.80 2.04
CA VAL A 55 -2.64 1.22 1.10
C VAL A 55 -1.95 -0.02 0.57
N ASP A 56 -2.08 -0.28 -0.73
CA ASP A 56 -1.34 -1.32 -1.43
C ASP A 56 -0.06 -0.74 -2.01
N THR A 57 1.06 -1.34 -1.59
CA THR A 57 2.41 -0.94 -2.03
C THR A 57 2.93 -1.94 -3.06
N PRO A 58 3.76 -1.51 -4.02
CA PRO A 58 4.58 -2.37 -4.84
C PRO A 58 5.30 -3.42 -4.00
N GLY A 59 5.45 -4.60 -4.59
CA GLY A 59 5.99 -5.73 -3.85
C GLY A 59 7.49 -5.55 -3.60
N ILE A 60 7.94 -5.99 -2.42
CA ILE A 60 9.35 -5.94 -2.02
C ILE A 60 9.93 -7.35 -2.05
N TYR A 61 11.07 -7.54 -2.71
CA TYR A 61 11.70 -8.86 -2.81
C TYR A 61 12.46 -9.25 -1.54
N SER A 62 12.91 -8.28 -0.75
CA SER A 62 13.71 -8.52 0.45
C SER A 62 13.54 -7.37 1.44
N ILE A 63 13.17 -7.71 2.68
CA ILE A 63 13.10 -6.77 3.81
C ILE A 63 14.51 -6.53 4.40
N SER A 64 15.42 -7.48 4.16
CA SER A 64 16.77 -7.59 4.71
C SER A 64 17.88 -7.17 3.75
N ASP A 65 17.63 -7.02 2.46
CA ASP A 65 18.68 -6.60 1.53
C ASP A 65 18.99 -5.12 1.70
N ARG A 66 20.24 -4.87 2.10
CA ARG A 66 20.92 -3.57 1.97
C ARG A 66 21.21 -3.22 0.50
N SER A 67 20.47 -3.78 -0.46
CA SER A 67 20.60 -3.41 -1.86
C SER A 67 20.10 -1.97 -2.02
N GLU A 68 20.83 -1.16 -2.79
CA GLU A 68 20.47 0.24 -3.04
C GLU A 68 19.04 0.37 -3.59
N VAL A 69 18.58 -0.65 -4.34
CA VAL A 69 17.22 -0.76 -4.89
C VAL A 69 16.15 -0.80 -3.79
N ALA A 70 16.33 -1.60 -2.74
CA ALA A 70 15.39 -1.69 -1.62
C ALA A 70 15.37 -0.42 -0.77
N LYS A 71 16.46 0.36 -0.73
CA LYS A 71 16.49 1.68 -0.07
C LYS A 71 15.72 2.71 -0.88
N THR A 72 15.88 2.73 -2.21
CA THR A 72 15.10 3.61 -3.09
C THR A 72 13.60 3.26 -3.03
N GLU A 73 13.25 1.97 -3.03
CA GLU A 73 11.87 1.48 -2.87
C GLU A 73 11.32 1.60 -1.44
N LYS A 74 12.12 1.79 -0.40
CA LYS A 74 11.59 2.14 0.94
C LYS A 74 11.47 3.65 1.12
N ALA A 75 12.47 4.41 0.69
CA ALA A 75 12.52 5.87 0.81
C ALA A 75 11.46 6.58 -0.04
N ASN A 76 11.09 6.02 -1.20
CA ASN A 76 10.01 6.58 -2.02
C ASN A 76 8.61 6.36 -1.43
N PHE A 77 8.45 5.46 -0.45
CA PHE A 77 7.14 5.08 0.12
C PHE A 77 6.97 5.43 1.59
N MET A 78 8.06 5.62 2.34
CA MET A 78 8.00 6.20 3.68
C MET A 78 8.05 7.72 3.56
N PRO A 79 7.01 8.45 4.02
CA PRO A 79 7.10 9.90 4.15
C PRO A 79 8.22 10.28 5.14
N PRO A 80 8.77 11.51 5.04
CA PRO A 80 9.64 12.06 6.09
C PRO A 80 8.93 12.15 7.45
#